data_AF-A0A1F5E120-F1
#
_entry.id   AF-A0A1F5E120-F1
#
_cell.length_a   1.000
_cell.length_b   1.000
_cell.length_c   1.000
_cell.angle_alpha   90.00
_cell.angle_beta   90.00
_cell.angle_gamma   90.00
#
_symmetry.space_group_name_H-M   'P 1'
#
loop_
_entity.id
_entity.type
_entity.pdbx_description
1 polymer ?
#
loop_
_entity_poly.entity_id
_entity_poly.type
_entity_poly.pdbx_seq_one_letter_code
_entity_poly.pdbx_strand_id
1 'polypeptide(L)'
;MSLLLVALLSLMSLSLRNSRLAKDRAQAAALAQEGVELMRSYRDYDWSELLVLADGTNYNLPGNWVVEDGLSAVCGLERCVQLTTLPAGQIEVSVSVAWKEGGQVFTTNQVGALSLWER
;
A
#
# COMPACT_ATOMS: atom_id res chain seq x y z
N MET A 1 -18.02 33.54 -28.68
CA MET A 1 -18.88 32.67 -27.86
C MET A 1 -18.49 31.19 -27.96
N SER A 2 -18.42 30.58 -29.16
CA SER A 2 -18.07 29.15 -29.33
C SER A 2 -16.68 28.76 -28.75
N LEU A 3 -15.64 29.57 -28.98
CA LEU A 3 -14.29 29.30 -28.45
C LEU A 3 -14.23 29.30 -26.91
N LEU A 4 -15.01 30.17 -26.26
CA LEU A 4 -15.09 30.24 -24.79
C LEU A 4 -15.77 28.99 -24.22
N LEU A 5 -16.83 28.50 -24.86
CA LEU A 5 -17.51 27.26 -24.47
C LEU A 5 -16.59 26.05 -24.61
N VAL A 6 -15.82 25.95 -25.71
CA VAL A 6 -14.85 24.87 -25.90
C VAL A 6 -13.74 24.92 -24.86
N ALA A 7 -13.22 26.10 -24.54
CA ALA A 7 -12.20 26.28 -23.49
C ALA A 7 -12.73 25.92 -22.09
N LEU A 8 -13.98 26.27 -21.78
CA LEU A 8 -14.61 25.88 -20.51
C LEU A 8 -14.81 24.36 -20.40
N LEU A 9 -15.26 23.72 -21.47
CA LEU A 9 -15.45 22.27 -21.50
C LEU A 9 -14.13 21.52 -21.36
N SER A 10 -13.04 22.00 -21.98
CA SER A 10 -11.72 21.39 -21.83
C SER A 10 -11.19 21.53 -20.40
N LEU A 11 -11.33 22.71 -19.78
CA LEU A 11 -10.99 22.95 -18.38
C LEU A 11 -11.78 22.04 -17.43
N MET A 12 -13.10 21.91 -17.64
CA MET A 12 -13.94 21.00 -16.86
C MET A 12 -13.48 19.55 -17.00
N SER A 13 -13.17 19.11 -18.22
CA SER A 13 -12.68 17.75 -18.45
C SER A 13 -11.35 17.47 -17.76
N LEU A 14 -10.44 18.44 -17.74
CA LEU A 14 -9.16 18.35 -17.06
C LEU A 14 -9.34 18.30 -15.54
N SER A 15 -10.22 19.15 -15.01
CA SER A 15 -10.57 19.17 -13.59
C SER A 15 -11.13 17.82 -13.12
N LEU A 16 -12.07 17.24 -13.87
CA LEU A 16 -12.63 15.92 -13.56
C LEU A 16 -11.59 14.81 -13.58
N ARG A 17 -10.64 14.84 -14.54
CA ARG A 17 -9.52 13.89 -14.58
C ARG A 17 -8.63 14.04 -13.35
N ASN A 18 -8.27 15.27 -12.99
CA ASN A 18 -7.46 15.54 -11.80
C ASN A 18 -8.16 15.11 -10.50
N SER A 19 -9.47 15.33 -10.38
CA SER A 19 -10.23 14.88 -9.19
C SER A 19 -10.30 13.37 -9.07
N ARG A 20 -10.49 12.64 -10.19
CA ARG A 20 -10.47 11.17 -10.19
C ARG A 20 -9.09 10.64 -9.80
N LEU A 21 -8.05 11.21 -10.39
CA LEU A 21 -6.66 10.88 -10.06
C LEU A 21 -6.35 11.11 -8.57
N ALA A 22 -6.76 12.26 -8.03
CA ALA A 22 -6.58 12.57 -6.62
C ALA A 22 -7.32 11.56 -5.72
N LYS A 23 -8.53 11.14 -6.11
CA LYS A 23 -9.30 10.11 -5.42
C LYS A 23 -8.56 8.76 -5.43
N ASP A 24 -8.11 8.30 -6.60
CA ASP A 24 -7.45 7.00 -6.73
C ASP A 24 -6.14 6.95 -5.93
N ARG A 25 -5.37 8.05 -5.94
CA ARG A 25 -4.17 8.21 -5.10
C ARG A 25 -4.49 8.19 -3.61
N ALA A 26 -5.53 8.91 -3.19
CA ALA A 26 -5.96 8.95 -1.79
C ALA A 26 -6.42 7.56 -1.32
N GLN A 27 -7.15 6.84 -2.17
CA GLN A 27 -7.57 5.47 -1.90
C GLN A 27 -6.36 4.53 -1.78
N ALA A 28 -5.41 4.60 -2.72
CA ALA A 28 -4.19 3.79 -2.65
C ALA A 28 -3.37 4.07 -1.39
N ALA A 29 -3.27 5.34 -0.98
CA ALA A 29 -2.59 5.72 0.27
C ALA A 29 -3.31 5.18 1.51
N ALA A 30 -4.64 5.23 1.55
CA ALA A 30 -5.43 4.69 2.66
C ALA A 30 -5.26 3.17 2.77
N LEU A 31 -5.33 2.43 1.65
CA LEU A 31 -5.09 0.99 1.63
C LEU A 31 -3.65 0.64 2.04
N ALA A 32 -2.67 1.44 1.63
CA ALA A 32 -1.29 1.22 2.03
C ALA A 32 -1.10 1.44 3.56
N GLN A 33 -1.78 2.42 4.14
CA GLN A 33 -1.80 2.63 5.60
C GLN A 33 -2.49 1.47 6.32
N GLU A 34 -3.63 1.01 5.82
CA GLU A 34 -4.36 -0.16 6.35
C GLU A 34 -3.46 -1.41 6.36
N GLY A 35 -2.63 -1.60 5.32
CA GLY A 35 -1.65 -2.67 5.29
C GLY A 35 -0.58 -2.57 6.37
N VAL A 36 -0.13 -1.36 6.72
CA VAL A 36 0.83 -1.17 7.82
C VAL A 36 0.17 -1.48 9.16
N GLU A 37 -1.08 -1.07 9.37
CA GLU A 37 -1.84 -1.42 10.58
C GLU A 37 -2.13 -2.92 10.68
N LEU A 38 -2.37 -3.57 9.54
CA LEU A 38 -2.50 -5.03 9.50
C LEU A 38 -1.20 -5.71 9.94
N MET A 39 -0.04 -5.23 9.48
CA MET A 39 1.25 -5.78 9.94
C MET A 39 1.50 -5.51 11.42
N ARG A 40 1.00 -4.40 11.98
CA ARG A 40 1.03 -4.19 13.45
C ARG A 40 0.15 -5.19 14.19
N SER A 41 -1.01 -5.51 13.65
CA SER A 41 -1.91 -6.52 14.23
C SER A 41 -1.26 -7.91 14.15
N TYR A 42 -0.64 -8.22 13.01
CA TYR A 42 0.08 -9.48 12.81
C TYR A 42 1.32 -9.60 13.72
N ARG A 43 2.07 -8.51 13.91
CA ARG A 43 3.13 -8.39 14.92
C ARG A 43 2.65 -8.75 16.32
N ASP A 44 1.47 -8.26 16.71
CA ASP A 44 0.89 -8.50 18.03
C ASP A 44 0.37 -9.93 18.19
N TYR A 45 0.03 -10.58 17.08
CA TYR A 45 -0.42 -11.97 17.03
C TYR A 45 0.74 -12.97 17.05
N ASP A 46 1.69 -12.86 16.12
CA ASP A 46 2.88 -13.73 16.03
C ASP A 46 4.11 -12.97 15.54
N TRP A 47 4.87 -12.42 16.49
CA TRP A 47 6.15 -11.77 16.21
C TRP A 47 7.22 -12.73 15.67
N SER A 48 7.17 -14.00 16.07
CA SER A 48 8.20 -14.97 15.71
C SER A 48 8.12 -15.34 14.23
N GLU A 49 6.90 -15.54 13.72
CA GLU A 49 6.65 -15.77 12.30
C GLU A 49 6.97 -14.52 11.49
N LEU A 50 6.58 -13.33 11.95
CA LEU A 50 6.90 -12.07 11.30
C LEU A 50 8.42 -11.86 11.12
N LEU A 51 9.22 -12.23 12.12
CA LEU A 51 10.69 -12.20 12.04
C LEU A 51 11.24 -13.17 11.00
N VAL A 52 10.68 -14.37 10.89
CA VAL A 52 11.09 -15.36 9.88
C VAL A 52 10.78 -14.86 8.47
N LEU A 53 9.64 -14.18 8.31
CA LEU A 53 9.21 -13.60 7.03
C LEU A 53 9.92 -12.28 6.69
N ALA A 54 10.72 -11.71 7.60
CA ALA A 54 11.48 -10.48 7.38
C ALA A 54 12.79 -10.71 6.59
N ASP A 55 12.67 -11.42 5.47
CA ASP A 55 13.75 -11.87 4.57
C ASP A 55 13.93 -10.99 3.32
N GLY A 56 13.10 -9.95 3.17
CA GLY A 56 13.05 -9.08 1.99
C GLY A 56 12.15 -9.60 0.87
N THR A 57 11.41 -10.69 1.08
CA THR A 57 10.44 -11.21 0.11
C THR A 57 9.19 -10.31 0.06
N ASN A 58 8.57 -10.23 -1.12
CA ASN A 58 7.30 -9.53 -1.31
C ASN A 58 6.13 -10.49 -1.11
N TYR A 59 5.31 -10.22 -0.10
CA TYR A 59 4.13 -10.98 0.23
C TYR A 59 2.86 -10.26 -0.24
N ASN A 60 1.82 -11.01 -0.58
CA ASN A 60 0.52 -10.45 -0.91
C ASN A 60 -0.27 -10.13 0.36
N LEU A 61 -0.87 -8.94 0.41
CA LEU A 61 -1.82 -8.62 1.48
C LEU A 61 -3.19 -9.22 1.16
N PRO A 62 -3.83 -9.92 2.11
CA PRO A 62 -5.08 -10.61 1.87
C PRO A 62 -6.23 -9.60 1.71
N GLY A 63 -7.16 -9.88 0.81
CA GLY A 63 -8.22 -8.94 0.44
C GLY A 63 -9.24 -8.65 1.55
N ASN A 64 -9.30 -9.51 2.57
CA ASN A 64 -10.12 -9.37 3.78
C ASN A 64 -9.42 -8.59 4.91
N TRP A 65 -8.17 -8.16 4.71
CA TRP A 65 -7.35 -7.49 5.73
C TRP A 65 -7.17 -8.28 7.03
N VAL A 66 -7.03 -9.60 6.92
CA VAL A 66 -6.73 -10.48 8.06
C VAL A 66 -5.58 -11.41 7.69
N VAL A 67 -4.51 -11.40 8.47
CA VAL A 67 -3.39 -12.36 8.37
C VAL A 67 -3.71 -13.48 9.34
N GLU A 68 -4.44 -14.50 8.88
CA GLU A 68 -4.78 -15.69 9.69
C GLU A 68 -3.56 -16.62 9.76
N ASP A 69 -3.42 -17.53 8.80
CA ASP A 69 -2.35 -18.55 8.75
C ASP A 69 -1.02 -18.01 8.15
N GLY A 70 -0.77 -16.71 8.23
CA GLY A 70 0.45 -16.08 7.72
C GLY A 70 0.35 -15.43 6.33
N LEU A 71 1.50 -15.05 5.78
CA LEU A 71 1.62 -14.29 4.53
C LEU A 71 1.98 -15.17 3.33
N SER A 72 1.33 -14.94 2.19
CA SER A 72 1.63 -15.66 0.94
C SER A 72 2.74 -14.98 0.14
N ALA A 73 3.82 -15.72 -0.16
CA ALA A 73 5.06 -15.24 -0.80
C ALA A 73 4.95 -14.87 -2.30
N VAL A 74 3.74 -14.76 -2.85
CA VAL A 74 3.52 -14.36 -4.24
C VAL A 74 2.71 -13.09 -4.26
N CYS A 75 3.38 -11.94 -4.30
CA CYS A 75 2.65 -10.70 -4.50
C CYS A 75 2.21 -10.50 -5.96
N GLY A 76 0.90 -10.27 -6.15
CA GLY A 76 0.34 -9.79 -7.41
C GLY A 76 0.58 -8.29 -7.62
N LEU A 77 -0.03 -7.73 -8.67
CA LEU A 77 0.10 -6.31 -8.99
C LEU A 77 -0.70 -5.38 -8.07
N GLU A 78 -1.49 -5.85 -7.11
CA GLU A 78 -2.46 -4.99 -6.41
C GLU A 78 -1.96 -4.45 -5.07
N ARG A 79 -1.55 -5.32 -4.15
CA ARG A 79 -1.24 -4.96 -2.76
C ARG A 79 -0.13 -5.87 -2.21
N CYS A 80 1.08 -5.35 -2.08
CA CYS A 80 2.21 -6.09 -1.53
C CYS A 80 2.68 -5.53 -0.20
N VAL A 81 3.31 -6.38 0.58
CA VAL A 81 4.13 -6.00 1.72
C VAL A 81 5.49 -6.66 1.60
N GLN A 82 6.54 -5.88 1.83
CA GLN A 82 7.90 -6.36 1.97
C GLN A 82 8.31 -6.20 3.43
N LEU A 83 8.90 -7.25 3.99
CA LEU A 83 9.37 -7.25 5.36
C LEU A 83 10.90 -7.39 5.34
N THR A 84 11.61 -6.45 5.96
CA THR A 84 13.07 -6.46 6.02
C THR A 84 13.54 -6.30 7.44
N THR A 85 14.42 -7.18 7.91
CA THR A 85 15.00 -7.04 9.25
C THR A 85 15.96 -5.84 9.30
N LEU A 86 15.75 -4.97 10.29
CA LEU A 86 16.58 -3.82 10.62
C LEU A 86 17.52 -4.11 11.81
N PRO A 87 18.61 -3.33 11.98
CA PRO A 87 19.46 -3.42 13.16
C PRO A 87 18.66 -3.30 14.46
N ALA A 88 19.14 -3.95 15.53
CA ALA A 88 18.50 -3.99 16.84
C ALA A 88 17.18 -4.78 16.93
N GLY A 89 16.91 -5.66 15.96
CA GLY A 89 15.77 -6.59 15.99
C GLY A 89 14.44 -5.92 15.65
N GLN A 90 14.47 -4.87 14.84
CA GLN A 90 13.28 -4.23 14.30
C GLN A 90 12.97 -4.82 12.92
N ILE A 91 11.72 -4.69 12.47
CA ILE A 91 11.29 -5.10 11.13
C ILE A 91 10.79 -3.86 10.41
N GLU A 92 11.41 -3.53 9.28
CA GLU A 92 10.85 -2.58 8.33
C GLU A 92 9.74 -3.25 7.53
N VAL A 93 8.58 -2.61 7.53
CA VAL A 93 7.41 -2.98 6.78
C VAL A 93 7.24 -1.97 5.65
N SER A 94 7.35 -2.42 4.41
CA SER A 94 7.12 -1.61 3.22
C SER A 94 5.89 -2.13 2.48
N VAL A 95 4.77 -1.42 2.61
CA VAL A 95 3.52 -1.76 1.92
C VAL A 95 3.46 -0.97 0.62
N SER A 96 3.15 -1.66 -0.48
CA SER A 96 2.98 -1.06 -1.80
C SER A 96 1.61 -1.42 -2.38
N VAL A 97 0.89 -0.40 -2.84
CA VAL A 97 -0.43 -0.55 -3.46
C VAL A 97 -0.39 0.03 -4.85
N ALA A 98 -0.71 -0.77 -5.86
CA ALA A 98 -0.77 -0.29 -7.22
C ALA A 98 -2.15 0.26 -7.59
N TRP A 99 -2.15 1.31 -8.39
CA TRP A 99 -3.34 1.97 -8.91
C TRP A 99 -3.07 2.41 -10.35
N LYS A 100 -4.12 2.70 -11.11
CA LYS A 100 -4.00 2.99 -12.55
C LYS A 100 -4.37 4.43 -12.86
N GLU A 101 -3.59 5.04 -13.76
CA GLU A 101 -3.94 6.30 -14.41
C GLU A 101 -3.92 6.08 -15.93
N GLY A 102 -5.11 6.04 -16.54
CA GLY A 102 -5.23 5.68 -17.95
C GLY A 102 -4.69 4.28 -18.22
N GLY A 103 -3.65 4.18 -19.06
CA GLY A 103 -2.97 2.91 -19.39
C GLY A 103 -1.74 2.59 -18.55
N GLN A 104 -1.35 3.47 -17.62
CA GLN A 104 -0.15 3.30 -16.80
C GLN A 104 -0.52 2.83 -15.39
N VAL A 105 0.33 1.97 -14.81
CA VAL A 105 0.23 1.50 -13.43
C VAL A 105 1.22 2.29 -12.58
N PHE A 106 0.73 2.90 -11.51
CA PHE A 106 1.50 3.61 -10.51
C PHE A 106 1.44 2.85 -9.20
N THR A 107 2.40 3.09 -8.32
CA THR A 107 2.46 2.44 -7.01
C THR A 107 2.60 3.50 -5.93
N THR A 108 1.81 3.36 -4.86
CA THR A 108 1.92 4.16 -3.65
C THR A 108 2.52 3.28 -2.56
N ASN A 109 3.62 3.74 -1.95
CA ASN A 109 4.33 3.02 -0.91
C ASN A 109 4.12 3.69 0.46
N GLN A 110 4.00 2.88 1.50
CA GLN A 110 4.01 3.28 2.91
C GLN A 110 5.02 2.42 3.65
N VAL A 111 5.89 3.07 4.41
CA VAL A 111 6.95 2.39 5.16
C VAL A 111 6.75 2.64 6.65
N GLY A 112 6.91 1.60 7.46
CA GLY A 112 6.89 1.68 8.92
C GLY A 112 7.93 0.75 9.52
N ALA A 113 8.42 1.08 10.71
CA ALA A 113 9.28 0.19 11.48
C ALA A 113 8.49 -0.39 12.66
N LEU A 114 8.60 -1.69 12.85
CA LEU A 114 7.98 -2.44 13.95
C LEU A 114 9.06 -2.97 14.89
N SER A 115 8.80 -2.87 16.18
CA SER A 115 9.59 -3.51 17.23
C SER A 115 8.67 -4.32 18.12
N LEU A 116 9.24 -5.32 18.80
CA LEU A 116 8.56 -5.99 19.91
C LEU A 116 8.30 -4.96 21.03
N TRP A 117 7.16 -5.08 21.71
CA TRP A 117 6.74 -4.17 22.79
C TRP A 117 7.60 -4.29 24.05
N GLU A 118 8.14 -5.47 24.31
CA GLU A 118 8.91 -5.77 25.52
C GLU A 118 10.39 -5.95 25.18
N ARG A 119 11.24 -5.30 25.96
CA ARG A 119 12.65 -5.66 26.14
C ARG A 119 12.89 -5.85 27.62
#